data_AF-W1V5M6-F1
#
_entry.id   AF-W1V5M6-F1
#
_cell.length_a   1.000
_cell.length_b   1.000
_cell.length_c   1.000
_cell.angle_alpha   90.00
_cell.angle_beta   90.00
_cell.angle_gamma   90.00
#
_symmetry.space_group_name_H-M   'P 1'
#
loop_
_entity.id
_entity.type
_entity.pdbx_description
1 polymer ?
#
loop_
_entity_poly.entity_id
_entity_poly.type
_entity_poly.pdbx_seq_one_letter_code
_entity_poly.pdbx_strand_id
1 'polypeptide(L)'
;FSVRKMIRFALDGVTAFSRVPLRAALYVGVLCGGMSFLLILHLLYVYLTGQALNGWTTLGVSILFIGGIQLVGLGIIGEYVGRIFEEVKQRPLYWVKSAINFEEHEEAPLLGPSSADVFMAPEAYTNKSKACPVRY
;
A
#
# COMPACT_ATOMS: atom_id res chain seq x y z
N PHE A 1 -27.74 -3.35 23.33
CA PHE A 1 -26.77 -3.43 22.20
C PHE A 1 -26.09 -4.80 22.23
N SER A 2 -26.07 -5.52 21.11
CA SER A 2 -25.42 -6.85 21.07
C SER A 2 -23.91 -6.69 20.92
N VAL A 3 -23.16 -7.34 21.80
CA VAL A 3 -21.68 -7.34 21.82
C VAL A 3 -21.10 -7.75 20.45
N ARG A 4 -21.78 -8.66 19.74
CA ARG A 4 -21.41 -9.10 18.38
C ARG A 4 -21.41 -7.96 17.35
N LYS A 5 -22.33 -6.99 17.49
CA LYS A 5 -22.45 -5.85 16.56
C LYS A 5 -21.34 -4.83 16.78
N MET A 6 -20.94 -4.62 18.05
CA MET A 6 -19.84 -3.72 18.40
C MET A 6 -18.47 -4.29 18.00
N ILE A 7 -18.27 -5.62 18.16
CA ILE A 7 -17.03 -6.28 17.72
C ILE A 7 -16.88 -6.23 16.20
N ARG A 8 -17.96 -6.50 15.43
CA ARG A 8 -17.93 -6.33 13.96
C ARG A 8 -17.56 -4.92 13.55
N PHE A 9 -18.17 -3.92 14.18
CA PHE A 9 -17.89 -2.51 13.88
C PHE A 9 -16.43 -2.12 14.20
N ALA A 10 -15.88 -2.63 15.30
CA ALA A 10 -14.48 -2.43 15.67
C ALA A 10 -13.52 -3.10 14.68
N LEU A 11 -13.82 -4.34 14.24
CA LEU A 11 -13.02 -5.05 13.23
C LEU A 11 -13.08 -4.36 11.86
N ASP A 12 -14.25 -3.89 11.45
CA ASP A 12 -14.43 -3.12 10.21
C ASP A 12 -13.64 -1.79 10.28
N GLY A 13 -13.59 -1.13 11.45
CA GLY A 13 -12.76 0.05 11.66
C GLY A 13 -11.25 -0.22 11.61
N VAL A 14 -10.78 -1.28 12.28
CA VAL A 14 -9.36 -1.65 12.30
C VAL A 14 -8.87 -2.07 10.91
N THR A 15 -9.71 -2.73 10.12
CA THR A 15 -9.39 -3.13 8.74
C THR A 15 -9.48 -1.98 7.74
N ALA A 16 -10.45 -1.07 7.87
CA ALA A 16 -10.66 0.03 6.92
C ALA A 16 -9.65 1.19 7.03
N PHE A 17 -9.09 1.42 8.22
CA PHE A 17 -8.27 2.61 8.49
C PHE A 17 -6.77 2.35 8.66
N SER A 18 -6.27 1.12 8.49
CA SER A 18 -4.90 0.82 8.89
C SER A 18 -4.21 -0.30 8.11
N ARG A 19 -2.88 -0.19 7.99
CA ARG A 19 -1.98 -1.26 7.50
C ARG A 19 -1.75 -2.37 8.53
N VAL A 20 -2.43 -2.30 9.67
CA VAL A 20 -2.28 -3.18 10.83
C VAL A 20 -2.65 -4.65 10.55
N PRO A 21 -3.78 -4.99 9.87
CA PRO A 21 -4.10 -6.38 9.55
C PRO A 21 -3.04 -7.00 8.63
N LEU A 22 -2.51 -6.17 7.73
CA LEU A 22 -1.56 -6.55 6.69
C LEU A 22 -0.17 -6.81 7.28
N ARG A 23 0.27 -5.96 8.22
CA ARG A 23 1.48 -6.21 9.01
C ARG A 23 1.36 -7.42 9.92
N ALA A 24 0.19 -7.66 10.51
CA ALA A 24 -0.05 -8.85 11.33
C ALA A 24 0.14 -10.14 10.53
N ALA A 25 -0.35 -10.19 9.28
CA ALA A 25 -0.14 -11.34 8.40
C ALA A 25 1.35 -11.60 8.11
N LEU A 26 2.15 -10.54 7.92
CA LEU A 26 3.61 -10.64 7.79
C LEU A 26 4.27 -11.25 9.03
N TYR A 27 3.93 -10.76 10.23
CA TYR A 27 4.48 -11.30 11.47
C TYR A 27 4.10 -12.77 11.70
N VAL A 28 2.84 -13.12 11.40
CA VAL A 28 2.38 -14.52 11.45
C VAL A 28 3.13 -15.38 10.43
N GLY A 29 3.37 -14.88 9.22
CA GLY A 29 4.15 -15.57 8.19
C GLY A 29 5.58 -15.84 8.63
N VAL A 30 6.25 -14.87 9.25
CA VAL A 30 7.61 -15.02 9.81
C VAL A 30 7.64 -16.03 10.95
N LEU A 31 6.67 -15.97 11.87
CA LEU A 31 6.52 -16.93 12.97
C LEU A 31 6.30 -18.36 12.46
N CYS A 32 5.38 -18.56 11.53
CA CYS A 32 5.13 -19.86 10.90
C CYS A 32 6.35 -20.35 10.10
N GLY A 33 7.04 -19.47 9.38
CA GLY A 33 8.29 -19.81 8.68
C GLY A 33 9.37 -20.28 9.65
N GLY A 34 9.53 -19.60 10.79
CA GLY A 34 10.44 -20.02 11.86
C GLY A 34 10.07 -21.39 12.45
N MET A 35 8.78 -21.65 12.72
CA MET A 35 8.33 -22.97 13.18
C MET A 35 8.54 -24.06 12.12
N SER A 36 8.30 -23.75 10.85
CA SER A 36 8.53 -24.67 9.73
C SER A 36 10.01 -25.08 9.64
N PHE A 37 10.93 -24.13 9.84
CA PHE A 37 12.36 -24.41 9.88
C PHE A 37 12.75 -25.36 11.03
N LEU A 38 12.20 -25.14 12.24
CA LEU A 38 12.42 -26.04 13.39
C LEU A 38 11.87 -27.45 13.12
N LEU A 39 10.70 -27.55 12.49
CA LEU A 39 10.11 -28.84 12.11
C LEU A 39 10.97 -29.58 11.08
N ILE A 40 11.52 -28.88 10.07
CA ILE A 40 12.45 -29.48 9.10
C ILE A 40 13.70 -30.03 9.80
N LEU A 41 14.28 -29.29 10.74
CA LEU A 41 15.42 -29.76 11.55
C LEU A 41 15.07 -31.02 12.35
N HIS A 42 13.89 -31.06 12.97
CA HIS A 42 13.41 -32.24 13.69
C HIS A 42 13.20 -33.44 12.75
N LEU A 43 12.59 -33.23 11.58
CA LEU A 43 12.42 -34.28 10.57
C LEU A 43 13.77 -34.84 10.09
N LEU A 44 14.76 -33.97 9.89
CA LEU A 44 16.12 -34.37 9.50
C LEU A 44 16.79 -35.21 10.60
N TYR A 45 16.64 -34.82 11.86
CA TYR A 45 17.13 -35.59 13.01
C TYR A 45 16.51 -37.00 13.05
N VAL A 46 15.18 -37.09 12.95
CA VAL A 46 14.46 -38.38 12.96
C VAL A 46 14.90 -39.28 11.80
N TYR A 47 15.15 -38.70 10.62
CA TYR A 47 15.68 -39.41 9.47
C TYR A 47 17.08 -39.98 9.72
N LEU A 48 17.98 -39.20 10.34
CA LEU A 48 19.33 -39.66 10.70
C LEU A 48 19.31 -40.77 11.77
N THR A 49 18.37 -40.74 12.71
CA THR A 49 18.19 -41.81 13.71
C THR A 49 17.52 -43.08 13.16
N GLY A 50 17.15 -43.14 11.88
CA GLY A 50 16.58 -44.33 11.25
C GLY A 50 15.18 -44.72 11.73
N GLN A 51 14.54 -43.89 12.56
CA GLN A 51 13.16 -44.10 13.06
C GLN A 51 12.09 -43.50 12.14
N ALA A 52 12.50 -42.89 11.02
CA ALA A 52 11.58 -42.30 10.07
C ALA A 52 10.84 -43.36 9.24
N LEU A 53 9.52 -43.24 9.15
CA LEU A 53 8.76 -43.95 8.12
C LEU A 53 9.22 -43.48 6.73
N ASN A 54 9.49 -44.45 5.85
CA ASN A 54 10.02 -44.19 4.52
C ASN A 54 9.06 -43.29 3.72
N GLY A 55 9.60 -42.23 3.09
CA GLY A 55 8.85 -41.24 2.30
C GLY A 55 8.15 -40.13 3.10
N TRP A 56 7.87 -40.31 4.39
CA TRP A 56 7.23 -39.26 5.21
C TRP A 56 8.14 -38.05 5.44
N THR A 57 9.43 -38.28 5.64
CA THR A 57 10.40 -37.20 5.84
C THR A 57 10.50 -36.30 4.62
N THR A 58 10.68 -36.88 3.43
CA THR A 58 10.83 -36.11 2.19
C THR A 58 9.56 -35.38 1.81
N LEU A 59 8.39 -36.00 2.00
CA LEU A 59 7.09 -35.35 1.80
C LEU A 59 6.92 -34.16 2.75
N GLY A 60 7.15 -34.37 4.05
CA GLY A 60 7.01 -33.34 5.09
C GLY A 60 7.95 -32.16 4.86
N VAL A 61 9.23 -32.42 4.58
CA VAL A 61 10.22 -31.38 4.27
C VAL A 61 9.81 -30.59 3.03
N SER A 62 9.33 -31.24 1.98
CA SER A 62 8.92 -30.54 0.74
C SER A 62 7.73 -29.61 0.96
N ILE A 63 6.69 -30.08 1.67
CA ILE A 63 5.50 -29.27 1.96
C ILE A 63 5.87 -28.09 2.87
N LEU A 64 6.66 -28.31 3.90
CA LEU A 64 7.10 -27.27 4.83
C LEU A 64 8.00 -26.23 4.16
N PHE A 65 8.90 -26.67 3.27
CA PHE A 65 9.78 -25.79 2.50
C PHE A 65 8.97 -24.90 1.54
N ILE A 66 8.10 -25.50 0.73
CA ILE A 66 7.26 -24.76 -0.22
C ILE A 66 6.28 -23.85 0.53
N GLY A 67 5.64 -24.34 1.60
CA GLY A 67 4.73 -23.55 2.43
C GLY A 67 5.41 -22.37 3.10
N GLY A 68 6.66 -22.53 3.57
CA GLY A 68 7.46 -21.44 4.10
C GLY A 68 7.72 -20.34 3.06
N ILE A 69 8.16 -20.73 1.86
CA ILE A 69 8.36 -19.80 0.73
C ILE A 69 7.07 -19.05 0.37
N GLN A 70 5.93 -19.75 0.35
CA GLN A 70 4.64 -19.15 0.02
C GLN A 70 4.19 -18.11 1.06
N LEU A 71 4.40 -18.37 2.35
CA LEU A 71 4.07 -17.43 3.42
C LEU A 71 4.94 -16.16 3.37
N VAL A 72 6.23 -16.30 3.05
CA VAL A 72 7.11 -15.14 2.81
C VAL A 72 6.60 -14.32 1.62
N GLY A 73 6.24 -14.99 0.52
CA GLY A 73 5.66 -14.34 -0.66
C GLY A 73 4.37 -13.57 -0.34
N LEU A 74 3.44 -14.18 0.41
CA LEU A 74 2.21 -13.53 0.88
C LEU A 74 2.50 -12.29 1.73
N GLY A 75 3.53 -12.36 2.58
CA GLY A 75 3.95 -11.23 3.39
C GLY A 75 4.44 -10.04 2.55
N ILE A 76 5.29 -10.30 1.54
CA ILE A 76 5.78 -9.27 0.62
C ILE A 76 4.59 -8.65 -0.15
N ILE A 77 3.73 -9.48 -0.74
CA ILE A 77 2.53 -9.02 -1.46
C ILE A 77 1.66 -8.14 -0.56
N GLY A 78 1.48 -8.53 0.71
CA GLY A 78 0.79 -7.73 1.71
C GLY A 78 1.38 -6.31 1.84
N GLU A 79 2.68 -6.18 2.08
CA GLU A 79 3.32 -4.86 2.20
C GLU A 79 3.11 -3.99 0.94
N TYR A 80 3.18 -4.58 -0.25
CA TYR A 80 2.93 -3.87 -1.51
C TYR A 80 1.48 -3.41 -1.64
N VAL A 81 0.50 -4.29 -1.38
CA VAL A 81 -0.92 -3.93 -1.41
C VAL A 81 -1.24 -2.82 -0.39
N GLY A 82 -0.59 -2.84 0.77
CA GLY A 82 -0.73 -1.80 1.79
C GLY A 82 -0.25 -0.43 1.32
N ARG A 83 0.82 -0.38 0.52
CA ARG A 83 1.32 0.86 -0.09
C ARG A 83 0.39 1.36 -1.18
N ILE A 84 -0.10 0.46 -2.05
CA ILE A 84 -1.09 0.80 -3.08
C ILE A 84 -2.35 1.38 -2.44
N PHE A 85 -2.83 0.79 -1.34
CA PHE A 85 -3.99 1.29 -0.62
C PHE A 85 -3.80 2.71 -0.06
N GLU A 86 -2.59 3.08 0.35
CA GLU A 86 -2.30 4.45 0.77
C GLU A 86 -2.27 5.42 -0.42
N GLU A 87 -1.66 5.00 -1.52
CA GLU A 87 -1.56 5.80 -2.74
C GLU A 87 -2.94 6.11 -3.33
N VAL A 88 -3.82 5.10 -3.38
CA VAL A 88 -5.21 5.23 -3.84
C VAL A 88 -6.03 6.12 -2.91
N LYS A 89 -5.68 6.21 -1.61
CA LYS A 89 -6.38 7.08 -0.67
C LYS A 89 -6.11 8.57 -0.85
N GLN A 90 -5.09 8.97 -1.64
CA GLN A 90 -4.81 10.38 -2.00
C GLN A 90 -4.97 11.33 -0.79
N ARG A 91 -4.38 10.99 0.38
CA ARG A 91 -4.58 11.82 1.58
C ARG A 91 -3.84 13.15 1.38
N PRO A 92 -4.52 14.30 1.31
CA PRO A 92 -3.86 15.58 1.13
C PRO A 92 -2.87 15.81 2.27
N LEU A 93 -1.64 16.21 1.92
CA LEU A 93 -0.51 16.31 2.85
C LEU A 93 -0.76 17.32 3.97
N TYR A 94 -1.66 18.27 3.75
CA TYR A 94 -2.12 19.23 4.74
C TYR A 94 -3.50 19.78 4.35
N TRP A 95 -4.25 20.24 5.35
CA TRP A 95 -5.44 21.05 5.14
C TRP A 95 -5.08 22.50 5.46
N VAL A 96 -5.15 23.39 4.47
CA VAL A 96 -4.96 24.84 4.72
C VAL A 96 -6.19 25.34 5.46
N LYS A 97 -6.01 25.67 6.75
CA LYS A 97 -7.10 26.16 7.60
C LYS A 97 -7.39 27.64 7.38
N SER A 98 -6.35 28.43 7.11
CA SER A 98 -6.44 29.84 6.75
C SER A 98 -5.10 30.31 6.19
N ALA A 99 -5.16 30.93 5.02
CA ALA A 99 -4.05 31.61 4.36
C ALA A 99 -4.07 33.08 4.82
N ILE A 100 -3.05 33.54 5.54
CA ILE A 100 -2.90 34.96 5.91
C ILE A 100 -1.66 35.49 5.20
N ASN A 101 -1.81 36.55 4.40
CA ASN A 101 -0.81 37.15 3.51
C ASN A 101 -0.54 36.40 2.18
N PHE A 102 -1.50 35.61 1.68
CA PHE A 102 -1.45 35.19 0.28
C PHE A 102 -2.11 36.29 -0.54
N GLU A 103 -1.36 36.92 -1.45
CA GLU A 103 -1.97 37.73 -2.49
C GLU A 103 -2.70 36.75 -3.41
N GLU A 104 -4.04 36.81 -3.44
CA GLU A 104 -4.82 36.14 -4.47
C GLU A 104 -4.40 36.73 -5.81
N HIS A 105 -3.42 36.11 -6.45
CA HIS A 105 -3.27 36.27 -7.88
C HIS A 105 -4.48 35.61 -8.51
N GLU A 106 -5.46 36.45 -8.88
CA GLU A 106 -6.61 36.10 -9.69
C GLU A 106 -6.10 35.30 -10.90
N GLU A 107 -6.22 33.98 -10.81
CA GLU A 107 -5.87 33.05 -11.88
C GLU A 107 -6.78 33.40 -13.05
N ALA A 108 -6.21 34.05 -14.07
CA ALA A 108 -6.86 34.23 -15.35
C ALA A 108 -7.43 32.86 -15.80
N PRO A 109 -8.69 32.80 -16.26
CA PRO A 109 -9.36 31.52 -16.51
C PRO A 109 -8.49 30.55 -17.30
N LEU A 110 -8.19 29.38 -16.72
CA LEU A 110 -7.48 28.29 -17.42
C LEU A 110 -8.32 27.68 -18.55
N LEU A 111 -9.60 28.02 -18.62
CA LEU A 111 -10.39 27.90 -19.83
C LEU A 111 -9.91 29.00 -20.78
N GLY A 112 -8.97 28.64 -21.65
CA GLY A 112 -8.66 29.47 -22.81
C GLY A 112 -9.97 29.92 -23.48
N PRO A 113 -9.99 31.14 -24.06
CA PRO A 113 -11.22 31.72 -24.61
C PRO A 113 -11.94 30.70 -25.50
N SER A 114 -13.26 30.57 -25.31
CA SER A 114 -14.07 29.78 -26.23
C SER A 114 -13.81 30.29 -27.64
N SER A 115 -13.87 29.43 -28.65
CA SER A 115 -13.57 29.81 -30.04
C SER A 115 -14.40 31.00 -30.55
N ALA A 116 -15.54 31.28 -29.92
CA ALA A 116 -16.35 32.48 -30.15
C ALA A 116 -15.72 33.78 -29.60
N ASP A 117 -15.01 33.72 -28.46
CA ASP A 117 -14.44 34.87 -27.77
C ASP A 117 -13.14 35.36 -28.45
N VAL A 118 -12.36 34.44 -29.03
CA VAL A 118 -11.16 34.76 -29.83
C VAL A 118 -11.51 35.61 -31.06
N PHE A 119 -12.67 35.37 -31.65
CA PHE A 119 -13.12 36.08 -32.84
C PHE A 119 -13.59 37.51 -32.54
N MET A 120 -14.08 37.78 -31.32
CA MET A 120 -14.61 39.10 -30.95
C MET A 120 -13.57 40.08 -30.39
N ALA A 121 -12.38 39.63 -29.95
CA ALA A 121 -11.37 40.51 -29.34
C ALA A 121 -9.94 40.29 -29.89
N PRO A 122 -9.67 40.60 -31.17
CA PRO A 122 -8.39 40.29 -31.83
C PRO A 122 -7.18 41.13 -31.37
N GLU A 123 -7.38 42.20 -30.59
CA GLU A 123 -6.33 43.19 -30.33
C GLU A 123 -5.50 42.95 -29.06
N ALA A 124 -6.00 42.13 -28.12
CA ALA A 124 -5.39 42.01 -26.78
C ALA A 124 -4.25 40.97 -26.67
N TYR A 125 -4.08 40.08 -27.65
CA TYR A 125 -3.16 38.92 -27.54
C TYR A 125 -1.75 39.14 -28.13
N THR A 126 -1.49 40.26 -28.80
CA THR A 126 -0.21 40.49 -29.52
C THR A 126 0.90 41.06 -28.64
N ASN A 127 0.62 41.49 -27.40
CA ASN A 127 1.60 42.18 -26.55
C ASN A 127 1.78 41.53 -25.16
N LYS A 128 2.16 40.25 -25.13
CA LYS A 128 2.70 39.59 -23.93
C LYS A 128 3.86 38.65 -24.26
N SER A 129 4.92 39.18 -24.88
CA SER A 129 6.16 38.44 -25.14
C SER A 129 7.32 38.81 -24.19
N LYS A 130 7.08 39.63 -23.16
CA LYS A 130 8.13 40.10 -22.25
C LYS A 130 7.73 39.97 -20.79
N ALA A 131 7.89 38.78 -20.21
CA ALA A 131 8.26 38.59 -18.80
C ALA A 131 8.10 37.10 -18.42
N CYS A 132 9.11 36.28 -18.71
CA CYS A 132 9.31 35.10 -17.87
C CYS A 132 10.76 34.59 -17.99
N PRO A 133 11.64 34.89 -17.03
CA PRO A 133 12.87 34.15 -16.82
C PRO A 133 12.66 33.23 -15.61
N VAL A 134 12.29 31.96 -15.85
CA VAL A 134 12.25 30.94 -14.78
C VAL A 134 13.56 30.17 -14.83
N ARG A 135 14.47 30.49 -13.90
CA ARG A 135 15.58 29.63 -13.50
C ARG A 135 15.01 28.48 -12.66
N TYR A 136 15.43 27.27 -13.00
CA TYR A 136 15.25 26.02 -12.26
C TYR A 136 15.84 26.08 -10.85
#